data_AF-A0AAN6M2B3-F1
#
_entry.id   AF-A0AAN6M2B3-F1
#
_cell.length_a   1.000
_cell.length_b   1.000
_cell.length_c   1.000
_cell.angle_alpha   90.00
_cell.angle_beta   90.00
_cell.angle_gamma   90.00
#
_symmetry.space_group_name_H-M   'P 1'
#
loop_
_entity.id
_entity.type
_entity.pdbx_description
1 polymer ?
#
loop_
_entity_poly.entity_id
_entity_poly.type
_entity_poly.pdbx_seq_one_letter_code
_entity_poly.pdbx_strand_id
1 'polypeptide(L)'
;MLAIPLFRVPDVNDTTAQLPPSQQAHTAAAILLACSAAGDVQATLQILNAVYYSKNGYNIPQAAEIARFFSSSDINDCMLTLEKLAGGGGGNAGPTGDANAMTLHGKFLELAGKKQEAKNFYEKALEKYDTKIHRGYPHPMALPWLTPWMELVTLERSQKEPSLVKIKEALEFGALKADDPMAYYQLALLQQKRTPSWLAYMSKAAASGHSEAMFTLGHFYLSVNEKPASYLKAGFQKALNFMTSWKRAGPADLAMDWFRAAALGGHKPAMMEIAELHTKSGASPELVKNCLRDVLQAPPKGKQEEWPHLVTQAQRQLAAM
;
A
#
# COMPACT_ATOMS: atom_id res chain seq x y z
N MET A 1 -23.04 1.53 -6.17
CA MET A 1 -22.12 0.63 -5.43
C MET A 1 -22.81 -0.11 -4.26
N LEU A 2 -24.05 -0.59 -4.38
CA LEU A 2 -24.67 -1.40 -3.31
C LEU A 2 -24.11 -2.84 -3.21
N ALA A 3 -23.53 -3.35 -4.30
CA ALA A 3 -23.00 -4.72 -4.34
C ALA A 3 -21.77 -4.93 -3.43
N ILE A 4 -20.90 -3.93 -3.27
CA ILE A 4 -19.68 -4.08 -2.46
C ILE A 4 -20.01 -4.31 -0.97
N PRO A 5 -20.91 -3.52 -0.33
CA PRO A 5 -21.39 -3.82 1.01
C PRO A 5 -22.04 -5.20 1.17
N LEU A 6 -22.77 -5.69 0.16
CA LEU A 6 -23.45 -6.98 0.22
C LEU A 6 -22.48 -8.16 0.34
N PHE A 7 -21.26 -8.06 -0.21
CA PHE A 7 -20.21 -9.07 0.00
C PHE A 7 -19.67 -9.13 1.44
N ARG A 8 -20.01 -8.16 2.30
CA ARG A 8 -19.47 -8.05 3.65
C ARG A 8 -20.48 -8.39 4.74
N VAL A 9 -21.72 -8.66 4.36
CA VAL A 9 -22.69 -9.16 5.33
C VAL A 9 -22.26 -10.60 5.67
N PRO A 10 -21.90 -10.87 6.94
CA PRO A 10 -21.45 -12.20 7.33
C PRO A 10 -22.59 -13.18 7.07
N ASP A 11 -22.25 -14.33 6.49
CA ASP A 11 -23.16 -15.46 6.57
C ASP A 11 -23.28 -15.87 8.03
N VAL A 12 -24.48 -16.23 8.46
CA VAL A 12 -24.69 -16.72 9.82
C VAL A 12 -24.11 -18.12 9.85
N ASN A 13 -22.80 -18.22 10.07
CA ASN A 13 -22.06 -19.49 10.25
C ASN A 13 -22.36 -20.08 11.64
N ASP A 14 -23.62 -20.07 12.03
CA ASP A 14 -24.08 -20.76 13.22
C ASP A 14 -24.43 -22.18 12.80
N THR A 15 -23.57 -23.13 13.17
CA THR A 15 -23.79 -24.56 12.95
C THR A 15 -25.05 -25.08 13.66
N THR A 16 -25.67 -24.28 14.52
CA THR A 16 -26.94 -24.57 15.20
C THR A 16 -28.13 -23.80 14.64
N ALA A 17 -27.93 -22.80 13.78
CA ALA A 17 -29.02 -22.04 13.17
C ALA A 17 -29.65 -22.81 12.00
N GLN A 18 -30.97 -22.96 12.02
CA GLN A 18 -31.76 -23.57 10.94
C GLN A 18 -31.92 -22.68 9.69
N LEU A 19 -31.19 -21.57 9.61
CA LEU A 19 -31.36 -20.61 8.52
C LEU A 19 -30.52 -21.02 7.29
N PRO A 20 -31.06 -20.86 6.08
CA PRO A 20 -30.31 -21.15 4.87
C PRO A 20 -29.13 -20.16 4.70
N PRO A 21 -28.03 -20.57 4.04
CA PRO A 21 -26.92 -19.69 3.72
C PRO A 21 -27.37 -18.41 3.00
N SER A 22 -26.77 -17.29 3.36
CA SER A 22 -27.09 -15.98 2.78
C SER A 22 -26.89 -15.98 1.26
N GLN A 23 -27.94 -15.63 0.51
CA GLN A 23 -27.87 -15.46 -0.94
C GLN A 23 -27.20 -14.13 -1.37
N GLN A 24 -26.84 -13.29 -0.40
CA GLN A 24 -26.43 -11.90 -0.67
C GLN A 24 -25.16 -11.80 -1.50
N ALA A 25 -24.20 -12.72 -1.33
CA ALA A 25 -22.98 -12.73 -2.13
C ALA A 25 -23.25 -13.10 -3.61
N HIS A 26 -24.16 -14.04 -3.87
CA HIS A 26 -24.62 -14.36 -5.22
C HIS A 26 -25.37 -13.18 -5.85
N THR A 27 -26.26 -12.54 -5.10
CA THR A 27 -26.95 -11.32 -5.56
C THR A 27 -25.95 -10.19 -5.84
N ALA A 28 -24.95 -9.99 -4.98
CA ALA A 28 -23.90 -9.00 -5.17
C ALA A 28 -23.08 -9.26 -6.44
N ALA A 29 -22.70 -10.52 -6.68
CA ALA A 29 -21.99 -10.92 -7.89
C ALA A 29 -22.82 -10.65 -9.15
N ALA A 30 -24.10 -11.03 -9.15
CA ALA A 30 -25.01 -10.77 -10.26
C ALA A 30 -25.18 -9.27 -10.55
N ILE A 31 -25.31 -8.44 -9.51
CA ILE A 31 -25.36 -6.98 -9.65
C ILE A 31 -24.06 -6.44 -10.26
N LEU A 32 -22.89 -6.89 -9.79
CA LEU A 32 -21.62 -6.47 -10.36
C LEU A 32 -21.48 -6.86 -11.84
N LEU A 33 -21.89 -8.07 -12.22
CA LEU A 33 -21.87 -8.52 -13.62
C LEU A 33 -22.79 -7.69 -14.49
N ALA A 34 -24.02 -7.42 -14.05
CA ALA A 34 -24.95 -6.57 -14.77
C ALA A 34 -24.40 -5.14 -14.95
N CYS A 35 -23.79 -4.57 -13.91
CA CYS A 35 -23.14 -3.26 -13.99
C CYS A 35 -21.93 -3.26 -14.94
N SER A 36 -21.07 -4.27 -14.87
CA SER A 36 -19.93 -4.46 -15.79
C SER A 36 -20.42 -4.55 -17.24
N ALA A 37 -21.44 -5.36 -17.51
CA ALA A 37 -22.04 -5.49 -18.84
C ALA A 37 -22.62 -4.16 -19.36
N ALA A 38 -23.11 -3.30 -18.46
CA ALA A 38 -23.55 -1.94 -18.77
C ALA A 38 -22.41 -0.92 -18.95
N GLY A 39 -21.14 -1.34 -18.85
CA GLY A 39 -19.97 -0.49 -18.99
C GLY A 39 -19.63 0.33 -17.74
N ASP A 40 -20.04 -0.13 -16.56
CA ASP A 40 -19.64 0.49 -15.30
C ASP A 40 -18.17 0.15 -14.99
N VAL A 41 -17.32 1.19 -14.94
CA VAL A 41 -15.88 1.07 -14.68
C VAL A 41 -15.61 0.42 -13.33
N GLN A 42 -16.30 0.85 -12.27
CA GLN A 42 -16.01 0.39 -10.91
C GLN A 42 -16.37 -1.08 -10.72
N ALA A 43 -17.51 -1.51 -11.26
CA ALA A 43 -17.92 -2.90 -11.21
C ALA A 43 -16.92 -3.79 -11.95
N THR A 44 -16.51 -3.37 -13.15
CA THR A 44 -15.51 -4.08 -13.97
C THR A 44 -14.18 -4.19 -13.22
N LEU A 45 -13.67 -3.08 -12.68
CA LEU A 45 -12.43 -3.05 -11.89
C LEU A 45 -12.54 -3.89 -10.62
N GLN A 46 -13.66 -3.86 -9.91
CA GLN A 46 -13.85 -4.62 -8.68
C GLN A 46 -13.80 -6.13 -8.93
N ILE A 47 -14.48 -6.62 -9.97
CA ILE A 47 -14.45 -8.04 -10.36
C ILE A 47 -13.03 -8.45 -10.72
N LEU A 48 -12.39 -7.70 -11.63
CA LEU A 48 -11.09 -8.09 -12.19
C LEU A 48 -9.94 -7.91 -11.19
N ASN A 49 -10.00 -6.91 -10.30
CA ASN A 49 -9.05 -6.81 -9.19
C ASN A 49 -9.19 -7.99 -8.21
N ALA A 50 -10.42 -8.47 -7.96
CA ALA A 50 -10.61 -9.66 -7.12
C ALA A 50 -9.90 -10.88 -7.74
N VAL A 51 -10.07 -11.09 -9.05
CA VAL A 51 -9.37 -12.15 -9.80
C VAL A 51 -7.85 -11.96 -9.74
N TYR A 52 -7.36 -10.75 -10.01
CA TYR A 52 -5.94 -10.44 -9.99
C TYR A 52 -5.30 -10.73 -8.63
N TYR A 53 -5.85 -10.18 -7.54
CA TYR A 53 -5.28 -10.36 -6.21
C TYR A 53 -5.39 -11.80 -5.71
N SER A 54 -6.47 -12.51 -6.06
CA SER A 54 -6.63 -13.92 -5.68
C SER A 54 -5.58 -14.86 -6.29
N LYS A 55 -5.10 -14.56 -7.51
CA LYS A 55 -4.17 -15.42 -8.25
C LYS A 55 -2.71 -15.06 -8.03
N ASN A 56 -2.39 -13.79 -7.81
CA ASN A 56 -1.01 -13.30 -7.78
C ASN A 56 -0.40 -13.26 -6.37
N GLY A 57 -0.90 -14.09 -5.46
CA GLY A 57 -0.34 -14.26 -4.12
C GLY A 57 -0.47 -13.04 -3.22
N TYR A 58 -1.29 -12.05 -3.59
CA TYR A 58 -1.58 -10.93 -2.72
C TYR A 58 -2.46 -11.41 -1.58
N ASN A 59 -2.05 -11.10 -0.36
CA ASN A 59 -2.75 -11.56 0.83
C ASN A 59 -3.95 -10.68 1.16
N ILE A 60 -4.94 -10.72 0.26
CA ILE A 60 -6.23 -10.04 0.42
C ILE A 60 -7.29 -11.14 0.39
N PRO A 61 -7.59 -11.79 1.54
CA PRO A 61 -8.54 -12.91 1.61
C PRO A 61 -9.89 -12.60 0.96
N GLN A 62 -10.34 -11.36 1.08
CA GLN A 62 -11.61 -10.91 0.51
C GLN A 62 -11.60 -10.90 -1.03
N ALA A 63 -10.43 -10.72 -1.67
CA ALA A 63 -10.32 -10.83 -3.11
C ALA A 63 -10.60 -12.27 -3.59
N ALA A 64 -10.03 -13.27 -2.90
CA ALA A 64 -10.30 -14.68 -3.18
C ALA A 64 -11.77 -15.06 -2.92
N GLU A 65 -12.34 -14.53 -1.84
CA GLU A 65 -13.77 -14.73 -1.52
C GLU A 65 -14.70 -14.14 -2.58
N ILE A 66 -14.40 -12.95 -3.11
CA ILE A 66 -15.18 -12.32 -4.18
C ILE A 66 -14.97 -13.08 -5.50
N ALA A 67 -13.72 -13.41 -5.84
CA ALA A 67 -13.37 -14.04 -7.12
C ALA A 67 -14.07 -15.39 -7.36
N ARG A 68 -14.36 -16.15 -6.29
CA ARG A 68 -15.01 -17.48 -6.40
C ARG A 68 -16.43 -17.45 -6.96
N PHE A 69 -17.08 -16.28 -6.99
CA PHE A 69 -18.45 -16.12 -7.49
C PHE A 69 -18.53 -15.87 -9.00
N PHE A 70 -17.39 -15.75 -9.69
CA PHE A 70 -17.35 -15.48 -11.13
C PHE A 70 -16.79 -16.68 -11.88
N SER A 71 -17.52 -17.13 -12.90
CA SER A 71 -17.06 -18.19 -13.79
C SER A 71 -15.97 -17.68 -14.74
N SER A 72 -15.28 -18.59 -15.43
CA SER A 72 -14.33 -18.19 -16.48
C SER A 72 -14.98 -17.41 -17.63
N SER A 73 -16.24 -17.70 -17.94
CA SER A 73 -16.99 -16.95 -18.96
C SER A 73 -17.21 -15.50 -18.50
N ASP A 74 -17.68 -15.32 -17.26
CA ASP A 74 -17.92 -14.00 -16.68
C ASP A 74 -16.64 -13.15 -16.67
N ILE A 75 -15.51 -13.77 -16.33
CA ILE A 75 -14.20 -13.11 -16.31
C ILE A 75 -13.80 -12.67 -17.73
N ASN A 76 -14.00 -13.53 -18.73
CA ASN A 76 -13.69 -13.20 -20.13
C ASN A 76 -14.56 -12.03 -20.63
N ASP A 77 -15.85 -12.03 -20.31
CA ASP A 77 -16.75 -10.93 -20.67
C ASP A 77 -16.34 -9.62 -19.99
N CYS A 78 -15.97 -9.67 -18.71
CA CYS A 78 -15.43 -8.51 -18.00
C CYS A 78 -14.11 -8.01 -18.60
N MET A 79 -13.23 -8.91 -19.07
CA MET A 79 -11.98 -8.55 -19.75
C MET A 79 -12.24 -7.81 -21.07
N LEU A 80 -13.24 -8.24 -21.85
CA LEU A 80 -13.66 -7.55 -23.07
C LEU A 80 -14.23 -6.16 -22.76
N THR A 81 -15.02 -6.04 -21.68
CA THR A 81 -15.49 -4.73 -21.19
C THR A 81 -14.33 -3.85 -20.76
N LEU A 82 -13.36 -4.38 -20.01
CA LEU A 82 -12.18 -3.65 -19.56
C LEU A 82 -11.38 -3.09 -20.74
N GLU A 83 -11.16 -3.89 -21.79
CA GLU A 83 -10.49 -3.44 -23.01
C GLU A 83 -11.22 -2.27 -23.68
N LYS A 84 -12.56 -2.35 -23.80
CA LYS A 84 -13.38 -1.25 -24.35
C LYS A 84 -13.27 0.02 -23.51
N LEU A 85 -13.33 -0.10 -22.18
CA LEU A 85 -13.20 1.03 -21.24
C LEU A 85 -11.81 1.66 -21.29
N ALA A 86 -10.76 0.84 -21.43
CA ALA A 86 -9.39 1.32 -21.58
C ALA A 86 -9.16 2.01 -22.94
N GLY A 87 -9.82 1.54 -24.01
CA GLY A 87 -9.74 2.11 -25.35
C GLY A 87 -10.65 3.32 -25.61
N GLY A 88 -11.57 3.65 -24.71
CA GLY A 88 -12.57 4.71 -24.91
C GLY A 88 -13.74 4.32 -25.82
N GLY A 89 -13.93 3.02 -26.06
CA GLY A 89 -14.94 2.47 -26.97
C GLY A 89 -16.31 2.18 -26.35
N GLY A 90 -16.57 2.56 -25.09
CA GLY A 90 -17.87 2.33 -24.47
C GLY A 90 -18.01 2.79 -23.03
N GLY A 91 -19.25 2.76 -22.54
CA GLY A 91 -19.60 3.07 -21.15
C GLY A 91 -19.36 4.53 -20.75
N ASN A 92 -19.11 4.73 -19.46
CA ASN A 92 -18.90 6.06 -18.86
C ASN A 92 -17.44 6.55 -18.93
N ALA A 93 -16.55 5.82 -19.62
CA ALA A 93 -15.12 6.11 -19.70
C ALA A 93 -14.76 7.29 -20.64
N GLY A 94 -15.73 7.79 -21.41
CA GLY A 94 -15.52 8.85 -22.39
C GLY A 94 -14.73 8.38 -23.63
N PRO A 95 -14.58 9.25 -24.65
CA PRO A 95 -14.02 8.88 -25.95
C PRO A 95 -12.52 8.55 -25.92
N THR A 96 -11.85 8.83 -24.80
CA THR A 96 -10.41 8.61 -24.66
C THR A 96 -10.08 7.47 -23.70
N GLY A 97 -11.08 6.87 -23.04
CA GLY A 97 -10.91 5.79 -22.09
C GLY A 97 -10.58 6.24 -20.67
N ASP A 98 -10.77 5.33 -19.72
CA ASP A 98 -10.58 5.56 -18.28
C ASP A 98 -9.16 5.14 -17.82
N ALA A 99 -8.50 5.99 -17.02
CA ALA A 99 -7.12 5.77 -16.59
C ALA A 99 -6.95 4.53 -15.69
N ASN A 100 -7.93 4.21 -14.84
CA ASN A 100 -7.88 3.03 -13.99
C ASN A 100 -8.11 1.76 -14.81
N ALA A 101 -9.03 1.81 -15.78
CA ALA A 101 -9.25 0.74 -16.75
C ALA A 101 -7.98 0.46 -17.58
N MET A 102 -7.32 1.52 -18.09
CA MET A 102 -6.03 1.40 -18.79
C MET A 102 -4.97 0.74 -17.90
N THR A 103 -4.89 1.13 -16.63
CA THR A 103 -3.93 0.56 -15.68
C THR A 103 -4.17 -0.93 -15.48
N LEU A 104 -5.40 -1.34 -15.16
CA LEU A 104 -5.68 -2.76 -14.95
C LEU A 104 -5.53 -3.59 -16.24
N HIS A 105 -5.92 -3.03 -17.39
CA HIS A 105 -5.73 -3.69 -18.69
C HIS A 105 -4.24 -3.88 -19.01
N GLY A 106 -3.43 -2.83 -18.80
CA GLY A 106 -1.97 -2.90 -18.89
C GLY A 106 -1.39 -4.01 -18.02
N LYS A 107 -1.93 -4.21 -16.81
CA LYS A 107 -1.48 -5.29 -15.93
C LYS A 107 -1.75 -6.68 -16.47
N PHE A 108 -2.92 -6.90 -17.06
CA PHE A 108 -3.20 -8.20 -17.71
C PHE A 108 -2.35 -8.41 -18.96
N LEU A 109 -2.05 -7.37 -19.74
CA LEU A 109 -1.10 -7.45 -20.85
C LEU A 109 0.30 -7.81 -20.38
N GLU A 110 0.77 -7.22 -19.27
CA GLU A 110 2.06 -7.55 -18.65
C GLU A 110 2.13 -9.02 -18.23
N LEU A 111 1.09 -9.53 -17.57
CA LEU A 111 0.99 -10.95 -17.18
C LEU A 111 0.96 -11.88 -18.41
N ALA A 112 0.42 -11.42 -19.54
CA ALA A 112 0.44 -12.13 -20.82
C ALA A 112 1.78 -11.99 -21.59
N GLY A 113 2.79 -11.32 -21.01
CA GLY A 113 4.10 -11.11 -21.64
C GLY A 113 4.16 -9.94 -22.63
N LYS A 114 3.06 -9.22 -22.86
CA LYS A 114 2.96 -8.08 -23.79
C LYS A 114 3.44 -6.78 -23.14
N LYS A 115 4.68 -6.78 -22.64
CA LYS A 115 5.24 -5.68 -21.83
C LYS A 115 5.21 -4.31 -22.51
N GLN A 116 5.44 -4.23 -23.82
CA GLN A 116 5.47 -2.95 -24.54
C GLN A 116 4.06 -2.33 -24.68
N GLU A 117 3.04 -3.17 -24.91
CA GLU A 117 1.64 -2.72 -24.93
C GLU A 117 1.20 -2.26 -23.53
N ALA A 118 1.55 -3.05 -22.49
CA ALA A 118 1.30 -2.67 -21.10
C ALA A 118 1.89 -1.31 -20.75
N LYS A 119 3.15 -1.07 -21.12
CA LYS A 119 3.83 0.21 -20.92
C LYS A 119 3.08 1.38 -21.55
N ASN A 120 2.62 1.23 -22.80
CA ASN A 120 1.85 2.26 -23.50
C ASN A 120 0.54 2.59 -22.76
N PHE A 121 -0.14 1.58 -22.23
CA PHE A 121 -1.35 1.80 -21.42
C PHE A 121 -1.04 2.52 -20.10
N TYR A 122 0.04 2.17 -19.40
CA TYR A 122 0.44 2.87 -18.18
C TYR A 122 0.82 4.34 -18.43
N GLU A 123 1.55 4.62 -19.51
CA GLU A 123 1.93 5.98 -19.91
C GLU A 123 0.68 6.82 -20.24
N LYS A 124 -0.26 6.28 -21.04
CA LYS A 124 -1.56 6.93 -21.31
C LYS A 124 -2.42 7.12 -20.06
N ALA A 125 -2.39 6.15 -19.15
CA ALA A 125 -3.11 6.24 -17.89
C ALA A 125 -2.58 7.40 -17.04
N LEU A 126 -1.25 7.59 -16.96
CA LEU A 126 -0.64 8.71 -16.24
C LEU A 126 -1.06 10.07 -16.81
N GLU A 127 -1.15 10.20 -18.14
CA GLU A 127 -1.58 11.45 -18.78
C GLU A 127 -3.02 11.85 -18.42
N LYS A 128 -3.88 10.86 -18.15
CA LYS A 128 -5.32 11.05 -17.94
C LYS A 128 -5.76 10.89 -16.49
N TYR A 129 -4.87 10.44 -15.62
CA TYR A 129 -5.23 10.09 -14.26
C TYR A 129 -5.78 11.31 -13.52
N ASP A 130 -7.00 11.20 -13.01
CA ASP A 130 -7.61 12.26 -12.21
C ASP A 130 -7.07 12.20 -10.78
N THR A 131 -6.29 13.20 -10.40
CA THR A 131 -5.72 13.31 -9.04
C THR A 131 -6.67 13.96 -8.05
N LYS A 132 -7.87 14.39 -8.48
CA LYS A 132 -8.86 14.96 -7.57
C LYS A 132 -9.47 13.85 -6.71
N ILE A 133 -9.52 14.11 -5.41
CA ILE A 133 -10.21 13.24 -4.46
C ILE A 133 -11.72 13.44 -4.65
N HIS A 134 -12.38 12.43 -5.21
CA HIS A 134 -13.83 12.42 -5.34
C HIS A 134 -14.45 11.77 -4.10
N ARG A 135 -15.45 12.43 -3.50
CA ARG A 135 -16.14 11.87 -2.32
C ARG A 135 -16.78 10.54 -2.69
N GLY A 136 -16.41 9.49 -1.95
CA GLY A 136 -16.98 8.15 -2.13
C GLY A 136 -16.35 7.33 -3.27
N TYR A 137 -15.22 7.77 -3.82
CA TYR A 137 -14.53 7.08 -4.92
C TYR A 137 -13.02 6.91 -4.65
N PRO A 138 -12.49 5.67 -4.70
CA PRO A 138 -13.24 4.41 -4.66
C PRO A 138 -14.00 4.27 -3.34
N HIS A 139 -15.01 3.39 -3.29
CA HIS A 139 -15.70 3.11 -2.03
C HIS A 139 -14.70 2.54 -1.00
N PRO A 140 -14.74 2.93 0.28
CA PRO A 140 -13.76 2.47 1.28
C PRO A 140 -13.67 0.94 1.46
N MET A 141 -14.72 0.21 1.07
CA MET A 141 -14.78 -1.26 1.12
C MET A 141 -14.41 -1.94 -0.22
N ALA A 142 -14.12 -1.17 -1.27
CA ALA A 142 -13.64 -1.69 -2.54
C ALA A 142 -12.23 -2.29 -2.39
N LEU A 143 -11.85 -3.16 -3.32
CA LEU A 143 -10.48 -3.65 -3.37
C LEU A 143 -9.55 -2.50 -3.80
N PRO A 144 -8.29 -2.48 -3.32
CA PRO A 144 -7.34 -1.43 -3.68
C PRO A 144 -7.10 -1.44 -5.18
N TRP A 145 -7.04 -0.26 -5.79
CA TRP A 145 -6.76 -0.15 -7.22
C TRP A 145 -5.27 -0.07 -7.47
N LEU A 146 -4.86 -0.65 -8.59
CA LEU A 146 -3.51 -0.46 -9.11
C LEU A 146 -3.36 0.98 -9.57
N THR A 147 -2.23 1.59 -9.22
CA THR A 147 -1.91 2.96 -9.62
C THR A 147 -0.96 2.94 -10.82
N PRO A 148 -1.19 3.74 -11.86
CA PRO A 148 -0.39 3.67 -13.09
C PRO A 148 1.09 3.99 -12.86
N TRP A 149 1.42 4.89 -11.93
CA TRP A 149 2.82 5.21 -11.63
C TRP A 149 3.57 4.02 -11.01
N MET A 150 2.97 3.31 -10.04
CA MET A 150 3.62 2.16 -9.43
C MET A 150 3.76 0.98 -10.38
N GLU A 151 2.76 0.74 -11.24
CA GLU A 151 2.85 -0.31 -12.26
C GLU A 151 3.90 0.02 -13.32
N LEU A 152 3.99 1.28 -13.77
CA LEU A 152 5.04 1.71 -14.69
C LEU A 152 6.44 1.56 -14.07
N VAL A 153 6.62 1.99 -12.82
CA VAL A 153 7.89 1.84 -12.08
C VAL A 153 8.29 0.37 -11.97
N THR A 154 7.33 -0.50 -11.64
CA THR A 154 7.55 -1.95 -11.52
C THR A 154 7.97 -2.55 -12.87
N LEU A 155 7.25 -2.19 -13.93
CA LEU A 155 7.55 -2.65 -15.28
C LEU A 155 8.93 -2.18 -15.75
N GLU A 156 9.26 -0.90 -15.62
CA GLU A 156 10.57 -0.33 -16.02
C GLU A 156 11.73 -0.98 -15.26
N ARG A 157 11.58 -1.21 -13.95
CA ARG A 157 12.60 -1.92 -13.15
C ARG A 157 12.82 -3.36 -13.59
N SER A 158 11.80 -4.00 -14.16
CA SER A 158 11.90 -5.39 -14.67
C SER A 158 12.58 -5.50 -16.04
N GLN A 159 12.86 -4.39 -16.72
CA GLN A 159 13.51 -4.40 -18.03
C GLN A 159 15.02 -4.66 -17.87
N LYS A 160 15.64 -5.17 -18.95
CA LYS A 160 17.09 -5.38 -18.99
C LYS A 160 17.87 -4.07 -18.79
N GLU A 161 17.34 -2.97 -19.31
CA GLU A 161 17.90 -1.63 -19.20
C GLU A 161 16.84 -0.67 -18.63
N PRO A 162 16.69 -0.60 -17.30
CA PRO A 162 15.68 0.25 -16.67
C PRO A 162 15.90 1.74 -16.98
N SER A 163 14.84 2.43 -17.42
CA SER A 163 14.90 3.88 -17.61
C SER A 163 14.71 4.61 -16.29
N LEU A 164 15.81 5.06 -15.68
CA LEU A 164 15.77 5.85 -14.44
C LEU A 164 14.99 7.17 -14.58
N VAL A 165 15.02 7.77 -15.78
CA VAL A 165 14.27 8.99 -16.08
C VAL A 165 12.77 8.71 -15.98
N LYS A 166 12.25 7.69 -16.67
CA LYS A 166 10.83 7.32 -16.62
C LYS A 166 10.37 6.89 -15.23
N ILE A 167 11.21 6.12 -14.53
CA ILE A 167 10.94 5.73 -13.13
C ILE A 167 10.77 6.98 -12.27
N LYS A 168 11.68 7.94 -12.38
CA LYS A 168 11.64 9.17 -11.60
C LYS A 168 10.42 10.02 -11.95
N GLU A 169 10.10 10.21 -13.23
CA GLU A 169 8.93 10.97 -13.68
C GLU A 169 7.62 10.37 -13.16
N ALA A 170 7.48 9.04 -13.23
CA ALA A 170 6.31 8.34 -12.69
C ALA A 170 6.20 8.51 -11.17
N LEU A 171 7.32 8.38 -10.44
CA LEU A 171 7.34 8.59 -8.99
C LEU A 171 7.05 10.04 -8.60
N GLU A 172 7.54 11.03 -9.35
CA GLU A 172 7.23 12.44 -9.13
C GLU A 172 5.75 12.72 -9.40
N PHE A 173 5.15 12.09 -10.41
CA PHE A 173 3.69 12.17 -10.62
C PHE A 173 2.92 11.61 -9.41
N GLY A 174 3.21 10.36 -9.02
CA GLY A 174 2.51 9.69 -7.91
C GLY A 174 2.67 10.44 -6.59
N ALA A 175 3.89 10.86 -6.27
CA ALA A 175 4.20 11.57 -5.03
C ALA A 175 3.64 12.99 -5.04
N LEU A 176 3.98 13.80 -6.03
CA LEU A 176 3.76 15.26 -5.97
C LEU A 176 2.39 15.68 -6.50
N LYS A 177 1.76 14.87 -7.36
CA LYS A 177 0.43 15.18 -7.93
C LYS A 177 -0.68 14.34 -7.32
N ALA A 178 -0.41 13.07 -7.00
CA ALA A 178 -1.41 12.14 -6.45
C ALA A 178 -1.29 11.92 -4.93
N ASP A 179 -0.29 12.51 -4.26
CA ASP A 179 -0.05 12.40 -2.81
C ASP A 179 0.08 10.94 -2.32
N ASP A 180 0.62 10.06 -3.17
CA ASP A 180 0.71 8.63 -2.88
C ASP A 180 1.88 8.32 -1.92
N PRO A 181 1.62 7.69 -0.75
CA PRO A 181 2.66 7.41 0.25
C PRO A 181 3.78 6.50 -0.27
N MET A 182 3.43 5.50 -1.09
CA MET A 182 4.41 4.57 -1.64
C MET A 182 5.32 5.27 -2.65
N ALA A 183 4.76 6.10 -3.54
CA ALA A 183 5.52 6.91 -4.47
C ALA A 183 6.46 7.88 -3.75
N TYR A 184 6.02 8.54 -2.68
CA TYR A 184 6.89 9.38 -1.85
C TYR A 184 8.07 8.61 -1.28
N TYR A 185 7.81 7.42 -0.71
CA TYR A 185 8.87 6.58 -0.14
C TYR A 185 9.89 6.18 -1.22
N GLN A 186 9.42 5.69 -2.37
CA GLN A 186 10.28 5.27 -3.48
C GLN A 186 11.05 6.45 -4.09
N LEU A 187 10.43 7.62 -4.22
CA LEU A 187 11.09 8.84 -4.68
C LEU A 187 12.18 9.29 -3.70
N ALA A 188 11.94 9.15 -2.39
CA ALA A 188 12.94 9.41 -1.37
C ALA A 188 14.14 8.47 -1.50
N LEU A 189 13.93 7.18 -1.81
CA LEU A 189 15.02 6.23 -2.03
C LEU A 189 15.93 6.58 -3.22
N LEU A 190 15.43 7.34 -4.20
CA LEU A 190 16.25 7.85 -5.32
C LEU A 190 17.07 9.09 -4.95
N GLN A 191 16.78 9.74 -3.82
CA GLN A 191 17.54 10.89 -3.35
C GLN A 191 18.77 10.45 -2.58
N GLN A 192 19.80 11.29 -2.56
CA GLN A 192 20.88 11.12 -1.60
C GLN A 192 20.30 11.20 -0.18
N LYS A 193 20.53 10.15 0.62
CA LYS A 193 20.08 10.07 2.01
C LYS A 193 20.55 11.31 2.77
N ARG A 194 19.72 11.78 3.70
CA ARG A 194 20.03 12.95 4.54
C ARG A 194 20.28 14.22 3.72
N THR A 195 19.43 14.46 2.72
CA THR A 195 19.23 15.78 2.10
C THR A 195 17.87 16.37 2.49
N PRO A 196 17.65 17.70 2.41
CA PRO A 196 16.34 18.29 2.69
C PRO A 196 15.20 17.68 1.87
N SER A 197 15.41 17.42 0.58
CA SER A 197 14.42 16.78 -0.30
C SER A 197 14.12 15.34 0.14
N TRP A 198 15.14 14.55 0.47
CA TRP A 198 14.97 13.21 1.03
C TRP A 198 14.09 13.24 2.29
N LEU A 199 14.38 14.15 3.23
CA LEU A 199 13.62 14.26 4.47
C LEU A 199 12.17 14.68 4.21
N ALA A 200 11.94 15.62 3.29
CA ALA A 200 10.60 16.07 2.93
C ALA A 200 9.75 14.90 2.40
N TYR A 201 10.27 14.14 1.44
CA TYR A 201 9.57 13.00 0.85
C TYR A 201 9.38 11.85 1.84
N MET A 202 10.41 11.51 2.62
CA MET A 202 10.32 10.47 3.64
C MET A 202 9.31 10.83 4.73
N SER A 203 9.28 12.10 5.17
CA SER A 203 8.30 12.62 6.14
C SER A 203 6.88 12.55 5.61
N LYS A 204 6.67 12.86 4.31
CA LYS A 204 5.36 12.72 3.67
C LYS A 204 4.89 11.27 3.62
N ALA A 205 5.73 10.34 3.17
CA ALA A 205 5.40 8.92 3.18
C ALA A 205 5.04 8.41 4.60
N ALA A 206 5.84 8.77 5.60
CA ALA A 206 5.62 8.38 6.99
C ALA A 206 4.33 8.98 7.56
N ALA A 207 4.08 10.27 7.35
CA ALA A 207 2.85 10.93 7.80
C ALA A 207 1.58 10.34 7.16
N SER A 208 1.72 9.80 5.94
CA SER A 208 0.65 9.11 5.21
C SER A 208 0.56 7.61 5.50
N GLY A 209 1.24 7.11 6.54
CA GLY A 209 1.06 5.75 7.05
C GLY A 209 2.09 4.71 6.59
N HIS A 210 3.15 5.09 5.86
CA HIS A 210 4.14 4.13 5.37
C HIS A 210 5.12 3.69 6.48
N SER A 211 4.93 2.48 7.04
CA SER A 211 5.66 1.99 8.23
C SER A 211 7.18 1.97 8.07
N GLU A 212 7.71 1.56 6.91
CA GLU A 212 9.16 1.55 6.66
C GLU A 212 9.74 2.97 6.58
N ALA A 213 8.92 3.95 6.16
CA ALA A 213 9.33 5.35 6.13
C ALA A 213 9.40 5.91 7.56
N MET A 214 8.41 5.56 8.40
CA MET A 214 8.43 5.88 9.82
C MET A 214 9.66 5.28 10.52
N PHE A 215 9.94 4.00 10.29
CA PHE A 215 11.13 3.32 10.82
C PHE A 215 12.43 4.04 10.39
N THR A 216 12.53 4.37 9.11
CA THR A 216 13.68 5.10 8.55
C THR A 216 13.84 6.49 9.19
N LEU A 217 12.74 7.21 9.45
CA LEU A 217 12.77 8.50 10.14
C LEU A 217 13.19 8.35 11.60
N GLY A 218 12.78 7.28 12.28
CA GLY A 218 13.24 6.94 13.63
C GLY A 218 14.77 6.96 13.70
N HIS A 219 15.44 6.19 12.83
CA HIS A 219 16.89 6.17 12.76
C HIS A 219 17.52 7.51 12.33
N PHE A 220 16.87 8.25 11.44
CA PHE A 220 17.33 9.59 11.08
C PHE A 220 17.38 10.51 12.28
N TYR A 221 16.33 10.56 13.09
CA TYR A 221 16.25 11.44 14.25
C TYR A 221 17.16 10.99 15.41
N LEU A 222 17.39 9.68 15.59
CA LEU A 222 18.46 9.19 16.47
C LEU A 222 19.83 9.71 16.02
N SER A 223 20.13 9.62 14.73
CA SER A 223 21.41 10.12 14.18
C SER A 223 21.56 11.64 14.35
N VAL A 224 20.47 12.39 14.21
CA VAL A 224 20.44 13.85 14.47
C VAL A 224 20.71 14.13 15.94
N ASN A 225 20.15 13.34 16.85
CA ASN A 225 20.39 13.47 18.29
C ASN A 225 21.87 13.25 18.65
N GLU A 226 22.49 12.22 18.07
CA GLU A 226 23.89 11.88 18.32
C GLU A 226 24.87 12.90 17.75
N LYS A 227 24.59 13.47 16.57
CA LYS A 227 25.52 14.32 15.82
C LYS A 227 24.84 15.57 15.24
N PRO A 228 24.23 16.44 16.07
CA PRO A 228 23.39 17.54 15.58
C PRO A 228 24.14 18.48 14.63
N ALA A 229 25.41 18.78 14.91
CA ALA A 229 26.21 19.71 14.12
C ALA A 229 26.40 19.30 12.65
N SER A 230 26.40 18.00 12.33
CA SER A 230 26.57 17.54 10.94
C SER A 230 25.32 17.84 10.08
N TYR A 231 24.14 17.77 10.69
CA TYR A 231 22.87 18.02 10.02
C TYR A 231 22.59 19.52 9.86
N LEU A 232 22.98 20.34 10.83
CA LEU A 232 22.86 21.80 10.69
C LEU A 232 23.70 22.32 9.51
N LYS A 233 24.92 21.81 9.34
CA LYS A 233 25.80 22.12 8.20
C LYS A 233 25.23 21.64 6.86
N ALA A 234 24.44 20.57 6.84
CA ALA A 234 23.79 20.03 5.65
C ALA A 234 22.48 20.77 5.27
N GLY A 235 22.22 21.94 5.85
CA GLY A 235 21.08 22.78 5.48
C GLY A 235 19.74 22.38 6.12
N PHE A 236 19.76 21.50 7.13
CA PHE A 236 18.53 21.06 7.80
C PHE A 236 18.00 22.01 8.88
N GLN A 237 18.70 23.12 9.17
CA GLN A 237 18.39 23.99 10.31
C GLN A 237 16.90 24.34 10.42
N LYS A 238 16.29 24.83 9.32
CA LYS A 238 14.88 25.25 9.33
C LYS A 238 13.93 24.07 9.57
N ALA A 239 14.16 22.94 8.88
CA ALA A 239 13.33 21.75 9.00
C ALA A 239 13.43 21.11 10.38
N LEU A 240 14.65 20.98 10.93
CA LEU A 240 14.86 20.44 12.27
C LEU A 240 14.28 21.35 13.34
N ASN A 241 14.53 22.67 13.26
CA ASN A 241 13.94 23.61 14.21
C ASN A 241 12.42 23.51 14.24
N PHE A 242 11.77 23.46 13.07
CA PHE A 242 10.31 23.28 13.00
C PHE A 242 9.89 21.96 13.66
N MET A 243 10.50 20.84 13.25
CA MET A 243 10.12 19.50 13.72
C MET A 243 10.47 19.20 15.18
N THR A 244 11.40 19.92 15.80
CA THR A 244 11.78 19.71 17.20
C THR A 244 11.24 20.77 18.14
N SER A 245 10.84 21.95 17.65
CA SER A 245 10.37 23.08 18.48
C SER A 245 9.21 22.74 19.43
N TRP A 246 8.31 21.86 19.01
CA TRP A 246 7.16 21.38 19.77
C TRP A 246 7.43 20.16 20.67
N LYS A 247 8.63 19.56 20.65
CA LYS A 247 8.97 18.37 21.45
C LYS A 247 9.97 18.72 22.55
N ARG A 248 9.60 18.47 23.81
CA ARG A 248 10.37 18.91 24.98
C ARG A 248 11.75 18.24 25.10
N ALA A 249 11.93 16.98 24.70
CA ALA A 249 13.24 16.30 24.79
C ALA A 249 13.96 16.14 23.45
N GLY A 250 13.59 16.94 22.43
CA GLY A 250 14.38 17.07 21.20
C GLY A 250 14.25 15.89 20.22
N PRO A 251 15.28 15.63 19.37
CA PRO A 251 15.20 14.65 18.29
C PRO A 251 15.02 13.20 18.76
N ALA A 252 15.53 12.81 19.93
CA ALA A 252 15.38 11.44 20.45
C ALA A 252 13.91 11.05 20.70
N ASP A 253 13.10 11.97 21.25
CA ASP A 253 11.66 11.75 21.43
C ASP A 253 10.95 11.57 20.09
N LEU A 254 11.31 12.38 19.10
CA LEU A 254 10.72 12.29 17.77
C LEU A 254 11.07 10.97 17.08
N ALA A 255 12.29 10.45 17.30
CA ALA A 255 12.68 9.12 16.85
C ALA A 255 11.78 8.04 17.47
N MET A 256 11.59 8.09 18.80
CA MET A 256 10.74 7.16 19.53
C MET A 256 9.29 7.21 19.05
N ASP A 257 8.74 8.40 18.78
CA ASP A 257 7.39 8.54 18.24
C ASP A 257 7.23 7.88 16.87
N TRP A 258 8.23 8.03 15.98
CA TRP A 258 8.20 7.38 14.67
C TRP A 258 8.36 5.86 14.76
N PHE A 259 9.21 5.35 15.65
CA PHE A 259 9.27 3.91 15.89
C PHE A 259 7.95 3.37 16.44
N ARG A 260 7.30 4.08 17.37
CA ARG A 260 5.99 3.70 17.90
C ARG A 260 4.92 3.71 16.81
N ALA A 261 4.90 4.73 15.96
CA ALA A 261 3.98 4.79 14.83
C ALA A 261 4.16 3.59 13.88
N ALA A 262 5.41 3.24 13.55
CA ALA A 262 5.73 2.05 12.75
C ALA A 262 5.29 0.75 13.45
N ALA A 263 5.57 0.62 14.75
CA ALA A 263 5.20 -0.53 15.57
C ALA A 263 3.67 -0.71 15.66
N LEU A 264 2.91 0.38 15.79
CA LEU A 264 1.44 0.34 15.73
C LEU A 264 0.92 -0.20 14.38
N GLY A 265 1.67 0.03 13.31
CA GLY A 265 1.43 -0.58 11.99
C GLY A 265 1.91 -2.03 11.86
N GLY A 266 2.35 -2.67 12.94
CA GLY A 266 2.85 -4.05 12.95
C GLY A 266 4.33 -4.21 12.53
N HIS A 267 5.09 -3.12 12.43
CA HIS A 267 6.48 -3.17 11.97
C HIS A 267 7.44 -3.71 13.04
N LYS A 268 7.73 -5.02 12.99
CA LYS A 268 8.56 -5.70 14.00
C LYS A 268 9.98 -5.13 14.16
N PRO A 269 10.70 -4.70 13.11
CA PRO A 269 11.99 -4.03 13.29
C PRO A 269 11.89 -2.79 14.19
N ALA A 270 10.81 -2.02 14.10
CA ALA A 270 10.62 -0.83 14.94
C ALA A 270 10.37 -1.22 16.41
N MET A 271 9.61 -2.29 16.66
CA MET A 271 9.39 -2.81 18.01
C MET A 271 10.70 -3.27 18.67
N MET A 272 11.59 -3.92 17.91
CA MET A 272 12.92 -4.33 18.38
C MET A 272 13.79 -3.13 18.73
N GLU A 273 13.80 -2.08 17.90
CA GLU A 273 14.51 -0.83 18.20
C GLU A 273 13.99 -0.16 19.47
N ILE A 274 12.67 -0.13 19.69
CA ILE A 274 12.09 0.41 20.94
C ILE A 274 12.57 -0.38 22.15
N ALA A 275 12.58 -1.71 22.08
CA ALA A 275 13.07 -2.57 23.16
C ALA A 275 14.56 -2.31 23.47
N GLU A 276 15.38 -2.14 22.44
CA GLU A 276 16.81 -1.81 22.58
C GLU A 276 17.01 -0.42 23.21
N LEU A 277 16.26 0.60 22.76
CA LEU A 277 16.31 1.95 23.33
C LEU A 277 15.87 1.97 24.80
N HIS A 278 14.85 1.20 25.17
CA HIS A 278 14.44 1.04 26.57
C HIS A 278 15.51 0.35 27.42
N THR A 279 16.17 -0.67 26.87
CA THR A 279 17.29 -1.35 27.54
C THR A 279 18.45 -0.38 27.79
N LYS A 280 18.86 0.38 26.76
CA LYS A 280 19.96 1.36 26.84
C LYS A 280 19.69 2.52 27.80
N SER A 281 18.43 2.94 27.90
CA SER A 281 18.03 4.04 28.81
C SER A 281 17.83 3.58 30.26
N GLY A 282 17.98 2.29 30.56
CA GLY A 282 17.72 1.75 31.89
C GLY A 282 16.23 1.81 32.27
N ALA A 283 15.33 1.78 31.28
CA ALA A 283 13.90 1.72 31.52
C ALA A 283 13.52 0.43 32.25
N SER A 284 12.33 0.39 32.85
CA SER A 284 11.84 -0.80 33.56
C SER A 284 11.92 -2.05 32.68
N PRO A 285 12.44 -3.20 33.19
CA PRO A 285 12.47 -4.46 32.46
C PRO A 285 11.12 -4.85 31.85
N GLU A 286 10.02 -4.43 32.49
CA GLU A 286 8.67 -4.76 32.01
C GLU A 286 8.28 -4.04 30.71
N LEU A 287 8.81 -2.83 30.47
CA LEU A 287 8.62 -2.14 29.19
C LEU A 287 9.31 -2.88 28.05
N VAL A 288 10.55 -3.34 28.30
CA VAL A 288 11.30 -4.15 27.33
C VAL A 288 10.57 -5.47 27.06
N LYS A 289 10.12 -6.16 28.11
CA LYS A 289 9.33 -7.41 27.98
C LYS A 289 8.07 -7.20 27.15
N ASN A 290 7.35 -6.10 27.33
CA ASN A 290 6.14 -5.79 26.55
C ASN A 290 6.45 -5.58 25.07
N CYS A 291 7.48 -4.79 24.73
CA CYS A 291 7.87 -4.62 23.32
C CYS A 291 8.28 -5.95 22.68
N LEU A 292 9.01 -6.81 23.39
CA LEU A 292 9.39 -8.12 22.87
C LEU A 292 8.18 -9.04 22.70
N ARG A 293 7.19 -9.00 23.61
CA ARG A 293 5.92 -9.73 23.46
C ARG A 293 5.14 -9.27 22.22
N ASP A 294 5.16 -7.96 21.91
CA ASP A 294 4.53 -7.43 20.70
C ASP A 294 5.20 -7.97 19.42
N VAL A 295 6.53 -8.12 19.42
CA VAL A 295 7.26 -8.79 18.32
C VAL A 295 6.82 -10.24 18.14
N LEU A 296 6.43 -10.93 19.21
CA LEU A 296 5.97 -12.33 19.16
C LEU A 296 4.52 -12.49 18.68
N GLN A 297 3.75 -11.40 18.52
CA GLN A 297 2.40 -11.51 18.02
C GLN A 297 2.40 -12.19 16.64
N ALA A 298 1.57 -13.23 16.53
CA ALA A 298 1.43 -13.97 15.28
C ALA A 298 0.90 -13.05 14.19
N PRO A 299 1.36 -13.22 12.94
CA PRO A 299 0.81 -12.43 11.85
C PRO A 299 -0.68 -12.78 11.66
N PRO A 300 -1.51 -11.90 11.07
CA PRO A 300 -2.94 -12.17 10.90
C PRO A 300 -3.17 -13.51 10.18
N LYS A 301 -4.31 -14.17 10.47
CA LYS A 301 -4.60 -15.51 9.93
C LYS A 301 -4.37 -15.57 8.40
N GLY A 302 -3.55 -16.53 7.96
CA GLY A 302 -3.19 -16.73 6.55
C GLY A 302 -2.02 -15.87 6.06
N LYS A 303 -1.42 -15.03 6.91
CA LYS A 303 -0.18 -14.33 6.61
C LYS A 303 1.02 -15.17 7.02
N GLN A 304 2.06 -15.19 6.17
CA GLN A 304 3.37 -15.65 6.57
C GLN A 304 4.04 -14.59 7.44
N GLU A 305 4.88 -15.03 8.36
CA GLU A 305 5.70 -14.14 9.18
C GLU A 305 6.76 -13.47 8.29
N GLU A 306 6.75 -12.14 8.22
CA GLU A 306 7.71 -11.36 7.42
C GLU A 306 9.10 -11.33 8.06
N TRP A 307 9.18 -11.40 9.41
CA TRP A 307 10.44 -11.29 10.16
C TRP A 307 10.68 -12.47 11.12
N PRO A 308 10.78 -13.72 10.63
CA PRO A 308 10.87 -14.90 11.50
C PRO A 308 12.14 -14.91 12.37
N HIS A 309 13.22 -14.31 11.87
CA HIS A 309 14.47 -14.16 12.62
C HIS A 309 14.33 -13.20 13.81
N LEU A 310 13.57 -12.10 13.67
CA LEU A 310 13.31 -11.16 14.77
C LEU A 310 12.41 -11.79 15.83
N VAL A 311 11.42 -12.58 15.43
CA VAL A 311 10.59 -13.36 16.36
C VAL A 311 11.47 -14.31 17.19
N THR A 312 12.38 -15.03 16.54
CA THR A 312 13.32 -15.94 17.21
C THR A 312 14.26 -15.17 18.16
N GLN A 313 14.75 -14.00 17.73
CA GLN A 313 15.59 -13.14 18.55
C GLN A 313 14.84 -12.63 19.80
N ALA A 314 13.61 -12.16 19.64
CA ALA A 314 12.77 -11.68 20.74
C ALA A 314 12.47 -12.80 21.75
N GLN A 315 12.22 -14.03 21.29
CA GLN A 315 12.05 -15.20 22.18
C GLN A 315 13.30 -15.45 23.03
N ARG A 316 14.49 -15.40 22.42
CA ARG A 316 15.75 -15.58 23.14
C ARG A 316 16.00 -14.48 24.17
N GLN A 317 15.74 -13.22 23.81
CA GLN A 317 15.90 -12.09 24.72
C GLN A 317 14.91 -12.19 25.90
N LEU A 318 13.64 -12.54 25.64
CA LEU A 318 12.65 -12.76 26.70
C LEU A 318 13.04 -13.89 27.66
N ALA A 319 13.61 -14.99 27.15
CA ALA A 319 14.05 -16.11 27.97
C ALA A 319 15.25 -15.78 28.87
N ALA A 320 16.04 -14.76 28.52
CA ALA A 320 17.22 -14.34 29.27
C ALA A 320 16.93 -13.31 30.37
N MET A 321 15.70 -12.76 30.44
CA MET A 321 15.30 -11.68 31.37
C MET A 321 14.37 -12.16 32.48
#